data_AF-A0A3P7IY82-F1
#
_entry.id   AF-A0A3P7IY82-F1
#
_cell.length_a   1.000
_cell.length_b   1.000
_cell.length_c   1.000
_cell.angle_alpha   90.00
_cell.angle_beta   90.00
_cell.angle_gamma   90.00
#
_symmetry.space_group_name_H-M   'P 1'
#
loop_
_entity.id
_entity.type
_entity.pdbx_description
1 polymer ?
#
loop_
_entity_poly.entity_id
_entity_poly.type
_entity_poly.pdbx_seq_one_letter_code
_entity_poly.pdbx_strand_id
1 'polypeptide(L)'
;MIYGKRKTYVVLLLPLFYSLYFCFFTPPLLFNSDSMAWFFFTFAPGHDSAQYYNYPHTANNLLVVAITCLLYVPYAHALLKSKATRLTWAQKSFFIQCTSICTANLLAALIYVYMQFFETSSYFVLFGHICWQLGH
;
A
#
# COMPACT_ATOMS: atom_id res chain seq x y z
N MET A 1 3.98 -23.94 -18.25
CA MET A 1 4.30 -25.03 -17.30
C MET A 1 5.02 -24.48 -16.06
N ILE A 2 4.33 -23.72 -15.19
CA ILE A 2 4.95 -23.05 -14.01
C ILE A 2 4.40 -23.62 -12.68
N TYR A 3 3.80 -24.81 -12.64
CA TYR A 3 3.32 -25.38 -11.36
C TYR A 3 3.49 -26.89 -11.28
N GLY A 4 4.64 -27.31 -10.73
CA GLY A 4 4.82 -28.66 -10.18
C GLY A 4 4.79 -28.59 -8.66
N LYS A 5 4.04 -29.50 -8.00
CA LYS A 5 3.72 -29.47 -6.55
C LYS A 5 4.88 -29.06 -5.64
N ARG A 6 6.11 -29.55 -5.87
CA ARG A 6 7.32 -29.21 -5.07
C ARG A 6 7.81 -27.77 -5.24
N LYS A 7 7.70 -27.20 -6.44
CA LYS A 7 8.18 -25.84 -6.74
C LYS A 7 7.23 -24.77 -6.18
N THR A 8 5.94 -25.09 -6.05
CA THR A 8 4.96 -24.22 -5.39
C THR A 8 5.32 -23.93 -3.94
N TYR A 9 5.77 -24.94 -3.18
CA TYR A 9 6.20 -24.74 -1.79
C TYR A 9 7.40 -23.78 -1.69
N VAL A 10 8.35 -23.86 -2.62
CA VAL A 10 9.52 -22.95 -2.64
C VAL A 10 9.09 -21.50 -2.90
N VAL A 11 8.13 -21.28 -3.80
CA VAL A 11 7.59 -19.93 -4.06
C VAL A 11 6.82 -19.40 -2.85
N LEU A 12 6.09 -20.26 -2.13
CA LEU A 12 5.37 -19.90 -0.90
C LEU A 12 6.29 -19.55 0.28
N LEU A 13 7.56 -19.98 0.26
CA LEU A 13 8.52 -19.57 1.28
C LEU A 13 8.85 -18.08 1.20
N LEU A 14 8.76 -17.44 0.02
CA LEU A 14 9.05 -16.01 -0.14
C LEU A 14 8.11 -15.12 0.69
N PRO A 15 6.77 -15.19 0.56
CA PRO A 15 5.87 -14.40 1.41
C PRO A 15 5.94 -14.80 2.89
N LEU A 16 6.31 -16.06 3.19
CA LEU A 16 6.45 -16.54 4.56
C LEU A 16 7.68 -15.94 5.26
N PHE A 17 8.85 -15.92 4.62
CA PHE A 17 10.03 -15.26 5.18
C PHE A 17 9.85 -13.75 5.24
N TYR A 18 9.18 -13.17 4.25
CA TYR A 18 8.81 -11.75 4.26
C TYR A 18 7.95 -11.40 5.49
N SER A 19 6.87 -12.15 5.73
CA SER A 19 6.00 -11.88 6.89
C SER A 19 6.70 -12.12 8.23
N LEU A 20 7.53 -13.16 8.33
CA LEU A 20 8.35 -13.41 9.52
C LEU A 20 9.34 -12.28 9.80
N TYR A 21 9.97 -11.71 8.77
CA TYR A 21 10.87 -10.56 8.93
C TYR A 21 10.13 -9.37 9.56
N PHE A 22 8.97 -9.00 9.02
CA PHE A 22 8.17 -7.90 9.56
C PHE A 22 7.63 -8.20 10.96
N CYS A 23 7.27 -9.46 11.26
CA CYS A 23 6.74 -9.84 12.55
C CYS A 23 7.77 -9.74 13.69
N PHE A 24 9.02 -10.16 13.46
CA PHE A 24 10.04 -10.22 14.51
C PHE A 24 11.01 -9.02 14.54
N PHE A 25 11.27 -8.39 13.40
CA PHE A 25 12.34 -7.38 13.29
C PHE A 25 11.84 -5.96 13.06
N THR A 26 10.52 -5.74 12.97
CA THR A 26 9.97 -4.40 12.77
C THR A 26 8.99 -4.05 13.89
N PRO A 27 8.97 -2.78 14.37
CA PRO A 27 8.07 -2.38 15.43
C PRO A 27 6.60 -2.54 14.97
N PRO A 28 5.71 -3.02 15.85
CA PRO A 28 4.31 -3.25 15.48
C PRO A 28 3.57 -1.93 15.26
N LEU A 29 2.60 -1.97 14.34
CA LEU A 29 1.61 -0.90 14.21
C LEU A 29 0.66 -0.98 15.41
N LEU A 30 0.58 0.10 16.17
CA LEU A 30 -0.31 0.21 17.33
C LEU A 30 -1.43 1.19 17.00
N PHE A 31 -2.66 0.78 17.33
CA PHE A 31 -3.82 1.65 17.17
C PHE A 31 -3.83 2.67 18.31
N ASN A 32 -3.85 3.95 17.96
CA ASN A 32 -4.05 5.04 18.90
C ASN A 32 -5.51 5.54 18.81
N SER A 33 -6.22 5.45 19.93
CA SER A 33 -7.61 5.90 20.05
C SER A 33 -7.78 7.41 19.88
N ASP A 34 -6.81 8.22 20.30
CA ASP A 34 -6.92 9.69 20.27
C ASP A 34 -6.87 10.24 18.85
N SER A 35 -6.07 9.61 17.99
CA SER A 35 -5.95 9.95 16.58
C SER A 35 -6.76 9.04 15.66
N MET A 36 -7.44 8.03 16.21
CA MET A 36 -8.22 7.02 15.48
C MET A 36 -7.45 6.36 14.33
N ALA A 37 -6.14 6.15 14.51
CA ALA A 37 -5.27 5.63 13.47
C ALA A 37 -4.13 4.77 13.98
N TRP A 38 -3.49 4.10 13.03
CA TRP A 38 -2.36 3.22 13.25
C TRP A 38 -1.06 4.01 13.17
N PHE A 39 -0.32 4.02 14.26
CA PHE A 39 1.00 4.64 14.36
C PHE A 39 2.01 3.63 14.86
N PHE A 40 3.27 3.82 14.49
CA PHE A 40 4.38 3.07 15.07
C PHE A 40 4.83 3.65 16.42
N PHE A 41 4.56 4.94 16.62
CA PHE A 41 4.83 5.63 17.86
C PHE A 41 3.67 5.48 18.84
N THR A 42 4.00 5.21 20.11
CA THR A 42 3.02 4.94 21.18
C THR A 42 2.47 6.21 21.84
N PHE A 43 3.00 7.39 21.53
CA PHE A 43 2.65 8.67 22.18
C PHE A 43 2.81 8.65 23.71
N ALA A 44 3.60 7.71 24.23
CA ALA A 44 3.88 7.60 25.65
C ALA A 44 4.79 8.77 26.10
N PRO A 45 4.50 9.42 27.25
CA PRO A 45 5.31 10.54 27.73
C PRO A 45 6.77 10.10 27.97
N GLY A 46 7.72 10.93 27.54
CA GLY A 46 9.16 10.71 27.70
C GLY A 46 9.82 9.79 26.66
N HIS A 47 9.10 9.38 25.61
CA HIS A 47 9.65 8.60 24.50
C HIS A 47 9.80 9.46 23.24
N ASP A 48 10.92 9.32 22.55
CA ASP A 48 11.20 10.02 21.30
C ASP A 48 10.55 9.27 20.12
N SER A 49 9.88 9.99 19.23
CA SER A 49 9.21 9.44 18.05
C SER A 49 10.21 8.82 17.07
N ALA A 50 11.45 9.31 17.08
CA ALA A 50 12.52 8.80 16.21
C ALA A 50 12.92 7.34 16.48
N GLN A 51 12.68 6.82 17.68
CA GLN A 51 13.01 5.44 18.05
C GLN A 51 12.05 4.41 17.44
N TYR A 52 10.91 4.86 16.91
CA TYR A 52 9.84 3.99 16.39
C TYR A 52 9.69 4.08 14.88
N TYR A 53 10.64 4.71 14.16
CA TYR A 53 10.59 4.77 12.70
C TYR A 53 10.85 3.40 12.07
N ASN A 54 9.87 2.94 11.29
CA ASN A 54 9.93 1.68 10.57
C ASN A 54 10.28 1.93 9.11
N TYR A 55 11.54 2.29 8.84
CA TYR A 55 12.04 2.53 7.48
C TYR A 55 11.77 1.37 6.51
N PRO A 56 11.90 0.08 6.90
CA PRO A 56 11.54 -1.03 6.03
C PRO A 56 10.07 -1.03 5.61
N HIS A 57 9.16 -0.70 6.54
CA HIS A 57 7.73 -0.60 6.24
C HIS A 57 7.41 0.60 5.34
N THR A 58 8.00 1.76 5.62
CA THR A 58 7.89 2.95 4.76
C THR A 58 8.37 2.65 3.34
N ALA A 59 9.54 2.01 3.20
CA ALA A 59 10.09 1.64 1.92
C ALA A 59 9.20 0.62 1.19
N ASN A 60 8.63 -0.36 1.91
CA ASN A 60 7.67 -1.29 1.33
C ASN A 60 6.42 -0.58 0.80
N ASN A 61 5.78 0.27 1.60
CA ASN A 61 4.60 1.02 1.16
C ASN A 61 4.90 1.89 -0.08
N LEU A 62 6.06 2.56 -0.10
CA LEU A 62 6.48 3.36 -1.25
C LEU A 62 6.78 2.49 -2.49
N LEU A 63 7.43 1.34 -2.31
CA LEU A 63 7.75 0.40 -3.38
C LEU A 63 6.48 -0.19 -4.00
N VAL A 64 5.51 -0.63 -3.17
CA VAL A 64 4.24 -1.18 -3.64
C VAL A 64 3.53 -0.16 -4.52
N VAL A 65 3.45 1.08 -4.07
CA VAL A 65 2.86 2.19 -4.82
C VAL A 65 3.62 2.48 -6.12
N ALA A 66 4.95 2.53 -6.07
CA ALA A 66 5.76 2.79 -7.26
C ALA A 66 5.56 1.68 -8.31
N ILE A 67 5.56 0.42 -7.89
CA ILE A 67 5.35 -0.73 -8.77
C ILE A 67 3.93 -0.71 -9.37
N THR A 68 2.89 -0.46 -8.58
CA THR A 68 1.51 -0.42 -9.10
C THR A 68 1.33 0.72 -10.10
N CYS A 69 1.86 1.92 -9.83
CA CYS A 69 1.86 3.01 -10.80
C CYS A 69 2.63 2.66 -12.08
N LEU A 70 3.83 2.06 -11.97
CA LEU A 70 4.65 1.67 -13.11
C LEU A 70 4.03 0.56 -13.96
N LEU A 71 3.27 -0.36 -13.36
CA LEU A 71 2.50 -1.37 -14.09
C LEU A 71 1.28 -0.76 -14.79
N TYR A 72 0.75 0.34 -14.25
CA TYR A 72 -0.43 1.00 -14.79
C TYR A 72 -0.15 1.86 -16.03
N VAL A 73 0.97 2.57 -16.05
CA VAL A 73 1.42 3.37 -17.21
C VAL A 73 1.43 2.58 -18.53
N PRO A 74 2.07 1.40 -18.64
CA PRO A 74 2.07 0.62 -19.86
C PRO A 74 0.70 0.02 -20.18
N TYR A 75 -0.12 -0.30 -19.17
CA TYR A 75 -1.49 -0.78 -19.37
C TYR A 75 -2.38 0.31 -19.97
N ALA A 76 -2.35 1.52 -19.42
CA ALA A 76 -3.05 2.67 -19.97
C ALA A 76 -2.54 3.02 -21.38
N HIS A 77 -1.23 2.99 -21.59
CA HIS A 77 -0.63 3.22 -22.90
C HIS A 77 -1.05 2.16 -23.93
N ALA A 78 -1.07 0.88 -23.56
CA ALA A 78 -1.54 -0.21 -24.43
C ALA A 78 -3.02 -0.06 -24.81
N LEU A 79 -3.84 0.40 -23.87
CA LEU A 79 -5.26 0.68 -24.08
C LEU A 79 -5.47 1.86 -25.05
N LEU A 80 -4.70 2.94 -24.89
CA LEU A 80 -4.73 4.13 -25.76
C LEU A 80 -4.20 3.83 -27.17
N LYS A 81 -3.21 2.94 -27.30
CA LYS A 81 -2.68 2.50 -28.61
C LYS A 81 -3.53 1.46 -29.31
N SER A 82 -4.53 0.89 -28.64
CA SER A 82 -5.40 -0.10 -29.28
C SER A 82 -6.17 0.58 -30.42
N LYS A 83 -5.99 0.09 -31.65
CA LYS A 83 -6.70 0.55 -32.85
C LYS A 83 -8.19 0.15 -32.86
N ALA A 84 -8.70 -0.43 -31.77
CA ALA A 84 -10.11 -0.74 -31.66
C ALA A 84 -10.89 0.58 -31.68
N THR A 85 -11.66 0.79 -32.76
CA THR A 85 -12.52 1.96 -32.98
C THR A 85 -13.54 2.18 -31.86
N ARG A 86 -13.77 1.17 -31.01
CA ARG A 86 -14.59 1.24 -29.80
C ARG A 86 -14.07 0.23 -28.77
N LEU A 87 -13.56 0.70 -27.63
CA LEU A 87 -13.38 -0.14 -26.45
C LEU A 87 -14.73 -0.73 -26.01
N THR A 88 -14.74 -1.99 -25.57
CA THR A 88 -15.94 -2.59 -24.98
C THR A 88 -16.27 -1.91 -23.65
N TRP A 89 -17.54 -1.91 -23.27
CA TRP A 89 -17.98 -1.39 -21.97
C TRP A 89 -17.28 -2.08 -20.81
N ALA A 90 -17.03 -3.38 -20.92
CA ALA A 90 -16.28 -4.16 -19.94
C ALA A 90 -14.84 -3.67 -19.79
N GLN A 91 -14.12 -3.40 -20.89
CA GLN A 91 -12.75 -2.87 -20.84
C GLN A 91 -12.70 -1.48 -20.20
N LYS A 92 -13.66 -0.61 -20.51
CA LYS A 92 -13.76 0.73 -19.89
C LYS A 92 -14.05 0.64 -18.40
N SER A 93 -15.01 -0.18 -18.01
CA SER A 93 -15.38 -0.38 -16.60
C SER A 93 -14.20 -0.93 -15.80
N PHE A 94 -13.54 -1.97 -16.31
CA PHE A 94 -12.37 -2.56 -15.69
C PHE A 94 -11.21 -1.57 -15.55
N PHE A 95 -10.95 -0.77 -16.59
CA PHE A 95 -9.94 0.29 -16.53
C PHE A 95 -10.27 1.34 -15.45
N ILE A 96 -11.50 1.82 -15.40
CA ILE A 96 -11.92 2.81 -14.38
C ILE A 96 -11.80 2.20 -12.97
N GLN A 97 -12.27 0.98 -12.77
CA GLN A 97 -12.18 0.29 -11.47
C GLN A 97 -10.72 0.15 -11.01
N CYS A 98 -9.84 -0.37 -11.87
CA CYS A 98 -8.42 -0.50 -11.54
C CYS A 98 -7.75 0.86 -11.29
N THR A 99 -8.09 1.89 -12.07
CA THR A 99 -7.58 3.27 -11.85
C THR A 99 -7.97 3.78 -10.47
N SER A 100 -9.25 3.62 -10.11
CA SER A 100 -9.79 4.14 -8.86
C SER A 100 -9.18 3.45 -7.65
N ILE A 101 -9.08 2.12 -7.67
CA ILE A 101 -8.45 1.33 -6.59
C ILE A 101 -6.97 1.67 -6.46
N CYS A 102 -6.24 1.79 -7.59
CA CYS A 102 -4.82 2.14 -7.57
C CYS A 102 -4.60 3.55 -7.01
N THR A 103 -5.44 4.53 -7.40
CA THR A 103 -5.38 5.90 -6.89
C THR A 103 -5.66 5.94 -5.39
N ALA A 104 -6.66 5.20 -4.93
CA ALA A 104 -6.99 5.09 -3.51
C ALA A 104 -5.84 4.50 -2.68
N ASN A 105 -5.21 3.41 -3.17
CA ASN A 105 -4.05 2.81 -2.52
C ASN A 105 -2.80 3.70 -2.54
N LEU A 106 -2.53 4.41 -3.64
CA LEU A 106 -1.47 5.41 -3.73
C LEU A 106 -1.66 6.51 -2.67
N LEU A 107 -2.88 7.04 -2.59
CA LEU A 107 -3.21 8.14 -1.69
C LEU A 107 -3.14 7.72 -0.23
N ALA A 108 -3.70 6.55 0.11
CA ALA A 108 -3.58 5.97 1.45
C ALA A 108 -2.11 5.79 1.85
N ALA A 109 -1.30 5.14 1.01
CA ALA A 109 0.11 4.90 1.31
C ALA A 109 0.91 6.20 1.49
N LEU A 110 0.69 7.22 0.65
CA LEU A 110 1.34 8.53 0.82
C LEU A 110 0.95 9.20 2.13
N ILE A 111 -0.33 9.15 2.51
CA ILE A 111 -0.82 9.72 3.76
C ILE A 111 -0.20 8.99 4.96
N TYR A 112 -0.15 7.65 4.94
CA TYR A 112 0.50 6.88 6.01
C TYR A 112 2.01 7.14 6.12
N VAL A 113 2.72 7.30 4.99
CA VAL A 113 4.13 7.69 5.01
C VAL A 113 4.30 9.10 5.57
N TYR A 114 3.43 10.03 5.19
CA TYR A 114 3.44 11.39 5.74
C TYR A 114 3.21 11.39 7.26
N MET A 115 2.20 10.66 7.73
CA MET A 115 1.87 10.49 9.15
C MET A 115 3.01 9.91 9.98
N GLN A 116 3.91 9.17 9.36
CA GLN A 116 5.06 8.61 10.04
C GLN A 116 6.15 9.64 10.33
N PHE A 117 6.35 10.66 9.48
CA PHE A 117 7.44 11.63 9.63
C PHE A 117 6.98 12.99 10.15
N PHE A 118 5.72 13.36 9.97
CA PHE A 118 5.20 14.68 10.31
C PHE A 118 3.98 14.58 11.22
N GLU A 119 3.87 15.54 12.14
CA GLU A 119 2.65 15.72 12.93
C GLU A 119 1.47 15.99 12.00
N THR A 120 0.42 15.19 12.16
CA THR A 120 -0.69 15.15 11.21
C THR A 120 -1.99 15.50 11.90
N SER A 121 -2.75 16.43 11.31
CA SER A 121 -4.08 16.78 11.79
C SER A 121 -5.07 15.63 11.60
N SER A 122 -6.01 15.46 12.53
CA SER A 122 -7.00 14.37 12.53
C SER A 122 -7.82 14.26 11.23
N TYR A 123 -8.00 15.36 10.49
CA TYR A 123 -8.68 15.33 9.18
C TYR A 123 -7.90 14.56 8.12
N PHE A 124 -6.58 14.70 8.11
CA PHE A 124 -5.71 14.02 7.16
C PHE A 124 -5.69 12.51 7.41
N VAL A 125 -5.74 12.14 8.70
CA VAL A 125 -5.83 10.76 9.17
C VAL A 125 -7.13 10.10 8.69
N LEU A 126 -8.27 10.78 8.90
CA LEU A 126 -9.56 10.30 8.44
C LEU A 126 -9.58 10.10 6.92
N PHE A 127 -8.98 11.03 6.18
CA PHE A 127 -8.89 10.92 4.73
C PHE A 127 -8.06 9.70 4.29
N GLY A 128 -6.93 9.43 4.96
CA GLY A 128 -6.14 8.22 4.75
C GLY A 128 -6.94 6.94 5.00
N HIS A 129 -7.76 6.91 6.04
CA HIS A 129 -8.66 5.78 6.33
C HIS A 129 -9.72 5.57 5.27
N ILE A 130 -10.35 6.64 4.77
CA ILE A 130 -11.34 6.55 3.69
C ILE A 130 -10.67 6.02 2.41
N CYS A 131 -9.49 6.53 2.06
CA CYS A 131 -8.73 6.04 0.90
C CYS A 131 -8.36 4.56 1.04
N TRP A 132 -7.99 4.12 2.25
CA TRP A 132 -7.71 2.72 2.52
C TRP A 132 -8.96 1.83 2.37
N GLN A 133 -10.11 2.27 2.88
CA GLN A 133 -11.39 1.55 2.74
C GLN A 133 -11.88 1.47 1.28
N LEU A 134 -11.56 2.47 0.44
CA LEU A 134 -11.88 2.43 -0.98
C LEU A 134 -11.00 1.46 -1.78
N GLY A 135 -9.83 1.10 -1.23
CA GLY A 135 -8.88 0.18 -1.85
C GLY A 135 -9.03 -1.28 -1.44
N HIS A 136 -9.81 -1.58 -0.40
CA HIS A 136 -10.08 -2.92 0.15
C HIS A 136 -11.54 -3.32 -0.04
#